data_AF-A0A9E9LZF0-F1
#
_entry.id   AF-A0A9E9LZF0-F1
#
_cell.length_a   1.000
_cell.length_b   1.000
_cell.length_c   1.000
_cell.angle_alpha   90.00
_cell.angle_beta   90.00
_cell.angle_gamma   90.00
#
_symmetry.space_group_name_H-M   'P 1'
#
loop_
_entity.id
_entity.type
_entity.pdbx_description
1 polymer ?
#
loop_
_entity_poly.entity_id
_entity_poly.type
_entity_poly.pdbx_seq_one_letter_code
_entity_poly.pdbx_strand_id
1 'polypeptide(L)'
;MDEKTAIRTINWLRRLDEKNEMEMEDLLALVKKPSPLLAKPLRNLSRDADWQGLNDRLIIPFVAWADVVCAYCENGLSAIIAMARKRDHLSHLALAVLETLNNQESAEVLADLLEDTATTTYQAEYLKKLTSTFNLVVSFGKTIRLDEKDCKRSNQALSTILTAATSSGNTTLQACCLYAFRGTGDKKVIDLLKKQPDLPEPWGKTKKDVIRHIQKRIKSQNNA
;
A
#
# COMPACT_ATOMS: atom_id res chain seq x y z
N MET A 1 -8.68 7.93 -22.21
CA MET A 1 -7.56 7.67 -23.15
C MET A 1 -8.16 7.25 -24.47
N ASP A 2 -7.65 7.75 -25.61
CA ASP A 2 -8.07 7.28 -26.93
C ASP A 2 -7.27 6.04 -27.38
N GLU A 3 -7.75 5.35 -28.41
CA GLU A 3 -7.14 4.13 -28.93
C GLU A 3 -5.70 4.34 -29.43
N LYS A 4 -5.43 5.48 -30.08
CA LYS A 4 -4.10 5.83 -30.58
C LYS A 4 -3.08 5.96 -29.44
N THR A 5 -3.50 6.54 -28.32
CA THR A 5 -2.68 6.69 -27.11
C THR A 5 -2.46 5.34 -26.43
N ALA A 6 -3.48 4.49 -26.38
CA ALA A 6 -3.34 3.12 -25.86
C ALA A 6 -2.32 2.31 -26.67
N ILE A 7 -2.43 2.33 -28.00
CA ILE A 7 -1.46 1.64 -28.91
C ILE A 7 -0.04 2.15 -28.69
N ARG A 8 0.16 3.48 -28.61
CA ARG A 8 1.49 4.06 -28.35
C ARG A 8 2.08 3.59 -27.02
N THR A 9 1.25 3.52 -25.99
CA THR A 9 1.65 3.08 -24.64
C THR A 9 2.11 1.62 -24.67
N ILE A 10 1.35 0.74 -25.33
CA ILE A 10 1.69 -0.68 -25.46
C ILE A 10 2.94 -0.90 -26.31
N ASN A 11 3.10 -0.16 -27.41
CA ASN A 11 4.30 -0.21 -28.24
C ASN A 11 5.55 0.30 -27.50
N TRP A 12 5.38 1.25 -26.58
CA TRP A 12 6.47 1.71 -25.72
C TRP A 12 6.89 0.63 -24.73
N LEU A 13 5.94 -0.03 -24.04
CA LEU A 13 6.24 -1.17 -23.15
C LEU A 13 6.95 -2.30 -23.89
N ARG A 14 6.48 -2.64 -25.09
CA ARG A 14 7.13 -3.66 -25.93
C ARG A 14 8.60 -3.33 -26.21
N ARG A 15 8.92 -2.07 -26.51
CA ARG A 15 10.30 -1.65 -26.76
C ARG A 15 11.18 -1.72 -25.51
N LEU A 16 10.62 -1.45 -24.33
CA LEU A 16 11.34 -1.61 -23.07
C LEU A 16 11.65 -3.08 -22.81
N ASP A 17 10.67 -3.94 -23.00
CA ASP A 17 10.81 -5.39 -22.88
C ASP A 17 11.87 -5.96 -23.84
N GLU A 18 11.80 -5.62 -25.13
CA GLU A 18 12.78 -6.03 -26.15
C GLU A 18 14.23 -5.62 -25.81
N LYS A 19 14.40 -4.56 -25.01
CA LYS A 19 15.72 -4.08 -24.55
C LYS A 19 16.13 -4.60 -23.18
N ASN A 20 15.28 -5.37 -22.50
CA ASN A 20 15.42 -5.74 -21.09
C ASN A 20 15.53 -4.50 -20.15
N GLU A 21 14.86 -3.41 -20.51
CA GLU A 21 14.81 -2.15 -19.75
C GLU A 21 13.47 -1.96 -19.03
N MET A 22 12.55 -2.92 -19.11
CA MET A 22 11.24 -2.80 -18.49
C MET A 22 11.34 -2.98 -16.97
N GLU A 23 10.74 -2.05 -16.24
CA GLU A 23 10.64 -2.07 -14.78
C GLU A 23 9.17 -2.21 -14.34
N MET A 24 8.98 -2.52 -13.06
CA MET A 24 7.66 -2.66 -12.45
C MET A 24 6.90 -1.33 -12.43
N GLU A 25 7.65 -0.24 -12.26
CA GLU A 25 7.21 1.14 -12.27
C GLU A 25 6.58 1.55 -13.60
N ASP A 26 7.03 0.96 -14.72
CA ASP A 26 6.46 1.21 -16.06
C ASP A 26 5.01 0.69 -16.16
N LEU A 27 4.75 -0.48 -15.56
CA LEU A 27 3.39 -1.04 -15.48
C LEU A 27 2.53 -0.23 -14.50
N LEU A 28 3.08 0.13 -13.35
CA LEU A 28 2.38 0.96 -12.36
C LEU A 28 2.06 2.36 -12.89
N ALA A 29 2.86 2.92 -13.79
CA ALA A 29 2.57 4.21 -14.41
C ALA A 29 1.23 4.22 -15.15
N LEU A 30 0.76 3.07 -15.65
CA LEU A 30 -0.53 2.94 -16.33
C LEU A 30 -1.72 3.23 -15.42
N VAL A 31 -1.61 2.96 -14.11
CA VAL A 31 -2.70 3.18 -13.15
C VAL A 31 -2.97 4.67 -12.92
N LYS A 32 -2.04 5.56 -13.29
CA LYS A 32 -2.25 7.02 -13.21
C LYS A 32 -3.16 7.56 -14.32
N LYS A 33 -3.33 6.82 -15.40
CA LYS A 33 -4.22 7.16 -16.53
C LYS A 33 -4.96 5.90 -16.98
N PRO A 34 -5.82 5.33 -16.10
CA PRO A 34 -6.42 4.04 -16.35
C PRO A 34 -7.31 4.06 -17.59
N SER A 35 -7.31 2.96 -18.35
CA SER A 35 -8.20 2.80 -19.49
C SER A 35 -8.43 1.33 -19.80
N PRO A 36 -9.69 0.88 -19.96
CA PRO A 36 -9.99 -0.50 -20.37
C PRO A 36 -9.32 -0.90 -21.70
N LEU A 37 -9.01 0.08 -22.57
CA LEU A 37 -8.33 -0.15 -23.84
C LEU A 37 -6.91 -0.70 -23.69
N LEU A 38 -6.28 -0.53 -22.52
CA LEU A 38 -4.93 -1.05 -22.24
C LEU A 38 -4.95 -2.54 -21.90
N ALA A 39 -6.05 -3.05 -21.34
CA ALA A 39 -6.04 -4.36 -20.67
C ALA A 39 -5.81 -5.53 -21.63
N LYS A 40 -6.61 -5.65 -22.70
CA LYS A 40 -6.43 -6.73 -23.67
C LYS A 40 -5.06 -6.69 -24.38
N PRO A 41 -4.59 -5.54 -24.90
CA PRO A 41 -3.25 -5.44 -25.46
C PRO A 41 -2.12 -5.76 -24.47
N LEU A 42 -2.24 -5.35 -23.21
CA LEU A 42 -1.23 -5.63 -22.18
C LEU A 42 -1.16 -7.12 -21.85
N ARG A 43 -2.30 -7.80 -21.73
CA ARG A 43 -2.35 -9.27 -21.56
C ARG A 43 -1.75 -10.01 -22.77
N ASN A 44 -1.97 -9.51 -23.97
CA ASN A 44 -1.37 -10.09 -25.17
C ASN A 44 0.15 -9.89 -25.15
N LEU A 45 0.64 -8.67 -24.86
CA LEU A 45 2.07 -8.41 -24.73
C LEU A 45 2.71 -9.32 -23.68
N SER A 46 2.09 -9.45 -22.50
CA SER A 46 2.58 -10.33 -21.44
C SER A 46 2.70 -11.80 -21.86
N ARG A 47 1.81 -12.28 -22.73
CA ARG A 47 1.85 -13.64 -23.27
C ARG A 47 2.89 -13.78 -24.37
N ASP A 48 2.91 -12.83 -25.31
CA ASP A 48 3.80 -12.85 -26.47
C ASP A 48 5.29 -12.73 -26.06
N ALA A 49 5.56 -12.00 -24.97
CA ALA A 49 6.89 -11.80 -24.41
C ALA A 49 7.30 -12.87 -23.36
N ASP A 50 6.49 -13.90 -23.14
CA ASP A 50 6.74 -14.97 -22.14
C ASP A 50 7.14 -14.44 -20.75
N TRP A 51 6.43 -13.40 -20.30
CA TRP A 51 6.69 -12.79 -19.01
C TRP A 51 6.57 -13.81 -17.88
N GLN A 52 7.42 -13.66 -16.87
CA GLN A 52 7.41 -14.57 -15.74
C GLN A 52 6.21 -14.30 -14.83
N GLY A 53 5.57 -15.38 -14.41
CA GLY A 53 4.52 -15.36 -13.39
C GLY A 53 5.07 -15.24 -11.97
N LEU A 54 4.19 -15.42 -10.97
CA LEU A 54 4.61 -15.55 -9.58
C LEU A 54 5.60 -16.71 -9.45
N ASN A 55 6.73 -16.45 -8.80
CA ASN A 55 7.84 -17.39 -8.69
C ASN A 55 8.64 -17.12 -7.40
N ASP A 56 9.40 -18.11 -6.94
CA ASP A 56 10.26 -18.02 -5.74
C ASP A 56 11.67 -17.48 -6.05
N ARG A 57 11.90 -16.96 -7.26
CA ARG A 57 13.20 -16.42 -7.69
C ARG A 57 13.20 -14.90 -7.52
N LEU A 58 14.39 -14.29 -7.57
CA LEU A 58 14.56 -12.84 -7.60
C LEU A 58 14.24 -12.26 -9.00
N ILE A 59 13.12 -12.70 -9.59
CA ILE A 59 12.66 -12.28 -10.91
C ILE A 59 11.30 -11.60 -10.75
N ILE A 60 11.16 -10.41 -11.32
CA ILE A 60 9.92 -9.63 -11.26
C ILE A 60 8.80 -10.44 -11.94
N PRO A 61 7.67 -10.69 -11.25
CA PRO A 61 6.56 -11.45 -11.81
C PRO A 61 5.68 -10.54 -12.68
N PHE A 62 6.18 -10.17 -13.87
CA PHE A 62 5.52 -9.20 -14.75
C PHE A 62 4.10 -9.60 -15.17
N VAL A 63 3.78 -10.90 -15.27
CA VAL A 63 2.41 -11.37 -15.52
C VAL A 63 1.47 -10.92 -14.40
N ALA A 64 1.88 -11.10 -13.15
CA ALA A 64 1.06 -10.76 -11.98
C ALA A 64 0.84 -9.24 -11.88
N TRP A 65 1.86 -8.45 -12.20
CA TRP A 65 1.73 -7.00 -12.31
C TRP A 65 0.78 -6.58 -13.42
N ALA A 66 0.91 -7.18 -14.61
CA ALA A 66 0.02 -6.92 -15.73
C ALA A 66 -1.43 -7.25 -15.37
N ASP A 67 -1.68 -8.37 -14.69
CA ASP A 67 -3.03 -8.79 -14.27
C ASP A 67 -3.66 -7.78 -13.31
N VAL A 68 -2.92 -7.31 -12.30
CA VAL A 68 -3.41 -6.33 -11.32
C VAL A 68 -3.67 -4.97 -11.98
N VAL A 69 -2.77 -4.53 -12.87
CA VAL A 69 -2.94 -3.28 -13.64
C VAL A 69 -4.14 -3.38 -14.58
N CYS A 70 -4.32 -4.50 -15.29
CA CYS A 70 -5.47 -4.73 -16.15
C CYS A 70 -6.77 -4.71 -15.34
N ALA A 71 -6.80 -5.37 -14.18
CA ALA A 71 -7.97 -5.39 -13.31
C ALA A 71 -8.37 -3.98 -12.86
N TYR A 72 -7.41 -3.13 -12.51
CA TYR A 72 -7.65 -1.73 -12.19
C TYR A 72 -8.13 -0.93 -13.42
N CYS A 73 -7.50 -1.14 -14.59
CA CYS A 73 -7.89 -0.44 -15.82
C CYS A 73 -9.32 -0.76 -16.26
N GLU A 74 -9.81 -1.97 -15.99
CA GLU A 74 -11.14 -2.43 -16.37
C GLU A 74 -12.21 -2.08 -15.32
N ASN A 75 -11.90 -2.25 -14.03
CA ASN A 75 -12.90 -2.23 -12.95
C ASN A 75 -12.60 -1.21 -11.84
N GLY A 76 -11.53 -0.43 -11.98
CA GLY A 76 -11.12 0.58 -11.02
C GLY A 76 -10.76 -0.01 -9.66
N LEU A 77 -10.95 0.79 -8.61
CA LEU A 77 -10.59 0.44 -7.23
C LEU A 77 -11.35 -0.78 -6.70
N SER A 78 -12.56 -1.05 -7.19
CA SER A 78 -13.35 -2.20 -6.74
C SER A 78 -12.60 -3.53 -6.90
N ALA A 79 -11.89 -3.72 -8.02
CA ALA A 79 -11.07 -4.90 -8.25
C ALA A 79 -9.83 -4.92 -7.36
N ILE A 80 -9.19 -3.77 -7.13
CA ILE A 80 -8.03 -3.66 -6.25
C ILE A 80 -8.39 -3.99 -4.80
N ILE A 81 -9.54 -3.51 -4.32
CA ILE A 81 -10.07 -3.84 -2.99
C ILE A 81 -10.30 -5.36 -2.89
N ALA A 82 -10.98 -5.95 -3.88
CA ALA A 82 -11.24 -7.39 -3.90
C ALA A 82 -9.94 -8.21 -3.89
N MET A 83 -8.92 -7.80 -4.66
CA MET A 83 -7.60 -8.44 -4.67
C MET A 83 -6.86 -8.27 -3.35
N ALA A 84 -6.86 -7.07 -2.75
CA ALA A 84 -6.21 -6.83 -1.46
C ALA A 84 -6.82 -7.66 -0.33
N ARG A 85 -8.15 -7.86 -0.34
CA ARG A 85 -8.87 -8.66 0.67
C ARG A 85 -8.60 -10.16 0.61
N LYS A 86 -8.06 -10.70 -0.49
CA LYS A 86 -7.69 -12.12 -0.58
C LYS A 86 -6.51 -12.49 0.32
N ARG A 87 -5.63 -11.52 0.58
CA ARG A 87 -4.41 -11.63 1.40
C ARG A 87 -3.47 -12.74 0.92
N ASP A 88 -3.36 -12.86 -0.39
CA ASP A 88 -2.41 -13.70 -1.10
C ASP A 88 -1.25 -12.86 -1.67
N HIS A 89 -0.40 -13.46 -2.49
CA HIS A 89 0.70 -12.74 -3.13
C HIS A 89 0.24 -11.57 -4.03
N LEU A 90 -0.92 -11.69 -4.69
CA LEU A 90 -1.46 -10.63 -5.53
C LEU A 90 -1.97 -9.45 -4.68
N SER A 91 -2.37 -9.71 -3.43
CA SER A 91 -2.74 -8.63 -2.51
C SER A 91 -1.60 -7.65 -2.26
N HIS A 92 -0.35 -8.09 -2.23
CA HIS A 92 0.81 -7.19 -2.11
C HIS A 92 0.94 -6.23 -3.31
N LEU A 93 0.65 -6.73 -4.51
CA LEU A 93 0.65 -5.94 -5.75
C LEU A 93 -0.53 -4.96 -5.76
N ALA A 94 -1.70 -5.39 -5.30
CA ALA A 94 -2.86 -4.52 -5.14
C ALA A 94 -2.58 -3.36 -4.17
N LEU A 95 -1.89 -3.62 -3.06
CA LEU A 95 -1.44 -2.56 -2.14
C LEU A 95 -0.45 -1.59 -2.81
N ALA A 96 0.44 -2.08 -3.68
CA ALA A 96 1.34 -1.21 -4.44
C ALA A 96 0.60 -0.31 -5.44
N VAL A 97 -0.53 -0.75 -6.01
CA VAL A 97 -1.40 0.12 -6.82
C VAL A 97 -1.97 1.26 -5.96
N LEU A 98 -2.49 0.96 -4.76
CA LEU A 98 -3.00 1.99 -3.83
C LEU A 98 -1.90 2.97 -3.42
N GLU A 99 -0.69 2.46 -3.17
CA GLU A 99 0.51 3.25 -2.90
C GLU A 99 0.85 4.19 -4.06
N THR A 100 0.73 3.72 -5.30
CA THR A 100 1.04 4.47 -6.51
C THR A 100 0.01 5.57 -6.80
N LEU A 101 -1.26 5.27 -6.57
CA LEU A 101 -2.37 6.23 -6.73
C LEU A 101 -2.24 7.38 -5.74
N ASN A 102 -1.83 7.09 -4.51
CA ASN A 102 -1.49 8.06 -3.47
C ASN A 102 -2.48 9.24 -3.40
N ASN A 103 -3.77 8.92 -3.28
CA ASN A 103 -4.86 9.88 -3.22
C ASN A 103 -5.80 9.58 -2.05
N GLN A 104 -6.78 10.47 -1.83
CA GLN A 104 -7.73 10.37 -0.71
C GLN A 104 -8.47 9.03 -0.71
N GLU A 105 -8.99 8.60 -1.85
CA GLU A 105 -9.73 7.35 -1.99
C GLU A 105 -8.87 6.12 -1.65
N SER A 106 -7.58 6.14 -2.03
CA SER A 106 -6.63 5.09 -1.67
C SER A 106 -6.38 5.03 -0.16
N ALA A 107 -6.33 6.19 0.50
CA ALA A 107 -6.16 6.27 1.95
C ALA A 107 -7.38 5.70 2.69
N GLU A 108 -8.58 6.01 2.24
CA GLU A 108 -9.85 5.50 2.78
C GLU A 108 -9.95 3.99 2.63
N VAL A 109 -9.61 3.47 1.44
CA VAL A 109 -9.52 2.02 1.19
C VAL A 109 -8.51 1.34 2.11
N LEU A 110 -7.35 1.94 2.34
CA LEU A 110 -6.35 1.36 3.24
C LEU A 110 -6.83 1.36 4.71
N ALA A 111 -7.61 2.37 5.12
CA ALA A 111 -8.26 2.39 6.44
C ALA A 111 -9.29 1.26 6.57
N ASP A 112 -10.12 1.02 5.55
CA ASP A 112 -11.04 -0.12 5.47
C ASP A 112 -10.28 -1.45 5.60
N LEU A 113 -9.22 -1.63 4.81
CA LEU A 113 -8.43 -2.86 4.81
C LEU A 113 -7.76 -3.13 6.17
N LEU A 114 -7.31 -2.09 6.87
CA LEU A 114 -6.76 -2.21 8.23
C LEU A 114 -7.82 -2.74 9.20
N GLU A 115 -9.01 -2.14 9.19
CA GLU A 115 -10.15 -2.54 10.03
C GLU A 115 -10.56 -3.99 9.75
N ASP A 116 -10.73 -4.35 8.47
CA ASP A 116 -11.07 -5.71 8.02
C ASP A 116 -10.02 -6.75 8.45
N THR A 117 -8.74 -6.36 8.54
CA THR A 117 -7.66 -7.30 8.86
C THR A 117 -7.44 -7.45 10.36
N ALA A 118 -7.70 -6.42 11.15
CA ALA A 118 -7.54 -6.46 12.61
C ALA A 118 -8.44 -7.50 13.30
N THR A 119 -9.51 -7.95 12.65
CA THR A 119 -10.49 -8.91 13.20
C THR A 119 -10.27 -10.35 12.76
N THR A 120 -9.16 -10.65 12.09
CA THR A 120 -8.93 -11.93 11.39
C THR A 120 -7.58 -12.56 11.71
N THR A 121 -7.31 -13.74 11.15
CA THR A 121 -6.05 -14.49 11.37
C THR A 121 -4.81 -13.64 11.11
N TYR A 122 -3.86 -13.70 12.04
CA TYR A 122 -2.60 -12.97 11.98
C TYR A 122 -1.75 -13.40 10.77
N GLN A 123 -1.61 -12.52 9.79
CA GLN A 123 -0.81 -12.72 8.58
C GLN A 123 0.31 -11.67 8.51
N ALA A 124 1.44 -11.98 9.13
CA ALA A 124 2.50 -11.01 9.39
C ALA A 124 3.00 -10.27 8.14
N GLU A 125 3.28 -10.97 7.03
CA GLU A 125 3.83 -10.35 5.82
C GLU A 125 2.83 -9.40 5.14
N TYR A 126 1.57 -9.82 5.03
CA TYR A 126 0.50 -8.96 4.52
C TYR A 126 0.33 -7.72 5.41
N LEU A 127 0.29 -7.90 6.74
CA LEU A 127 0.17 -6.80 7.70
C LEU A 127 1.34 -5.82 7.62
N LYS A 128 2.58 -6.30 7.41
CA LYS A 128 3.76 -5.44 7.21
C LYS A 128 3.59 -4.57 5.97
N LYS A 129 3.19 -5.16 4.83
CA LYS A 129 2.97 -4.39 3.60
C LYS A 129 1.81 -3.42 3.75
N LEU A 130 0.67 -3.85 4.28
CA LEU A 130 -0.52 -3.02 4.48
C LEU A 130 -0.23 -1.80 5.37
N THR A 131 0.37 -2.01 6.54
CA THR A 131 0.69 -0.91 7.48
C THR A 131 1.76 0.03 6.92
N SER A 132 2.74 -0.50 6.18
CA SER A 132 3.76 0.32 5.52
C SER A 132 3.17 1.16 4.38
N THR A 133 2.35 0.56 3.52
CA THR A 133 1.63 1.28 2.45
C THR A 133 0.69 2.33 3.03
N PHE A 134 -0.06 2.01 4.09
CA PHE A 134 -0.88 2.98 4.80
C PHE A 134 -0.04 4.18 5.26
N ASN A 135 1.06 3.95 5.98
CA ASN A 135 1.97 5.02 6.41
C ASN A 135 2.46 5.89 5.23
N LEU A 136 2.89 5.26 4.13
CA LEU A 136 3.40 6.00 2.96
C LEU A 136 2.32 6.94 2.39
N VAL A 137 1.10 6.45 2.26
CA VAL A 137 -0.03 7.24 1.74
C VAL A 137 -0.44 8.32 2.75
N VAL A 138 -0.75 7.98 4.00
CA VAL A 138 -1.34 8.93 4.95
C VAL A 138 -0.35 9.91 5.56
N SER A 139 0.94 9.55 5.67
CA SER A 139 1.94 10.42 6.31
C SER A 139 2.69 11.30 5.31
N PHE A 140 2.77 10.90 4.04
CA PHE A 140 3.54 11.62 3.02
C PHE A 140 2.69 12.13 1.85
N GLY A 141 1.43 11.71 1.73
CA GLY A 141 0.46 12.30 0.80
C GLY A 141 0.11 13.74 1.19
N LYS A 142 0.72 14.73 0.53
CA LYS A 142 0.64 16.16 0.90
C LYS A 142 -0.77 16.71 1.04
N THR A 143 -1.73 16.17 0.30
CA THR A 143 -3.13 16.63 0.25
C THR A 143 -4.10 15.67 0.91
N ILE A 144 -3.63 14.51 1.39
CA ILE A 144 -4.48 13.46 1.95
C ILE A 144 -4.81 13.80 3.39
N ARG A 145 -6.10 13.76 3.73
CA ARG A 145 -6.59 13.98 5.09
C ARG A 145 -7.75 13.03 5.34
N LEU A 146 -7.48 11.96 6.08
CA LEU A 146 -8.53 11.10 6.61
C LEU A 146 -9.41 11.89 7.59
N ASP A 147 -10.71 11.62 7.56
CA ASP A 147 -11.64 12.21 8.51
C ASP A 147 -11.45 11.64 9.93
N GLU A 148 -12.20 12.17 10.90
CA GLU A 148 -12.10 11.70 12.29
C GLU A 148 -12.48 10.23 12.44
N LYS A 149 -13.48 9.77 11.68
CA LYS A 149 -13.98 8.38 11.73
C LYS A 149 -12.91 7.41 11.23
N ASP A 150 -12.28 7.72 10.11
CA ASP A 150 -11.19 6.97 9.48
C ASP A 150 -9.93 6.98 10.35
N CYS A 151 -9.58 8.12 10.94
CA CYS A 151 -8.48 8.18 11.89
C CYS A 151 -8.73 7.27 13.09
N LYS A 152 -9.95 7.31 13.67
CA LYS A 152 -10.31 6.53 14.85
C LYS A 152 -10.27 5.03 14.59
N ARG A 153 -10.90 4.55 13.52
CA ARG A 153 -10.92 3.13 13.18
C ARG A 153 -9.53 2.61 12.77
N SER A 154 -8.75 3.40 12.03
CA SER A 154 -7.36 3.07 11.71
C SER A 154 -6.51 2.95 12.99
N ASN A 155 -6.65 3.89 13.92
CA ASN A 155 -5.92 3.84 15.19
C ASN A 155 -6.29 2.61 16.03
N GLN A 156 -7.57 2.23 16.05
CA GLN A 156 -8.02 1.01 16.73
C GLN A 156 -7.44 -0.25 16.08
N ALA A 157 -7.55 -0.37 14.75
CA ALA A 157 -7.00 -1.48 13.99
C ALA A 157 -5.49 -1.62 14.18
N LEU A 158 -4.74 -0.52 14.05
CA LEU A 158 -3.29 -0.48 14.27
C LEU A 158 -2.90 -0.87 15.70
N SER A 159 -3.71 -0.49 16.71
CA SER A 159 -3.45 -0.88 18.10
C SER A 159 -3.64 -2.39 18.31
N THR A 160 -4.66 -2.99 17.67
CA THR A 160 -4.87 -4.44 17.68
C THR A 160 -3.72 -5.17 16.99
N ILE A 161 -3.31 -4.71 15.81
CA ILE A 161 -2.19 -5.30 15.05
C ILE A 161 -0.87 -5.17 15.85
N LEU A 162 -0.62 -4.01 16.46
CA LEU A 162 0.55 -3.78 17.30
C LEU A 162 0.57 -4.75 18.48
N THR A 163 -0.56 -4.95 19.16
CA THR A 163 -0.68 -5.91 20.27
C THR A 163 -0.34 -7.32 19.82
N ALA A 164 -0.87 -7.76 18.68
CA ALA A 164 -0.56 -9.07 18.11
C ALA A 164 0.94 -9.20 17.73
N ALA A 165 1.52 -8.15 17.15
CA ALA A 165 2.94 -8.10 16.79
C ALA A 165 3.87 -8.10 18.02
N THR A 166 3.45 -7.49 19.12
CA THR A 166 4.16 -7.55 20.41
C THR A 166 4.11 -8.96 20.96
N SER A 167 2.94 -9.59 21.00
CA SER A 167 2.77 -10.96 21.50
C SER A 167 3.56 -11.99 20.69
N SER A 168 3.74 -11.77 19.38
CA SER A 168 4.52 -12.65 18.51
C SER A 168 6.02 -12.33 18.45
N GLY A 169 6.47 -11.24 19.10
CA GLY A 169 7.86 -10.77 19.02
C GLY A 169 8.27 -10.24 17.63
N ASN A 170 7.32 -9.93 16.74
CA ASN A 170 7.60 -9.45 15.39
C ASN A 170 7.95 -7.95 15.37
N THR A 171 9.22 -7.65 15.62
CA THR A 171 9.73 -6.27 15.75
C THR A 171 9.57 -5.44 14.47
N THR A 172 9.70 -6.05 13.29
CA THR A 172 9.46 -5.37 12.01
C THR A 172 8.01 -4.91 11.89
N LEU A 173 7.04 -5.78 12.18
CA LEU A 173 5.63 -5.39 12.12
C LEU A 173 5.29 -4.36 13.19
N GLN A 174 5.86 -4.47 14.40
CA GLN A 174 5.72 -3.43 15.41
C GLN A 174 6.19 -2.08 14.86
N ALA A 175 7.39 -2.01 14.26
CA ALA A 175 7.91 -0.78 13.66
C ALA A 175 6.99 -0.22 12.56
N CYS A 176 6.45 -1.06 11.67
CA CYS A 176 5.49 -0.66 10.64
C CYS A 176 4.20 -0.06 11.25
N CYS A 177 3.64 -0.69 12.30
CA CYS A 177 2.49 -0.15 13.03
C CYS A 177 2.80 1.18 13.71
N LEU A 178 3.96 1.29 14.36
CA LEU A 178 4.38 2.55 14.97
C LEU A 178 4.44 3.67 13.93
N TYR A 179 5.05 3.44 12.77
CA TYR A 179 5.11 4.46 11.73
C TYR A 179 3.74 4.82 11.16
N ALA A 180 2.84 3.84 10.98
CA ALA A 180 1.48 4.07 10.51
C ALA A 180 0.69 5.06 11.38
N PHE A 181 0.94 5.10 12.70
CA PHE A 181 0.32 6.09 13.58
C PHE A 181 0.73 7.55 13.29
N ARG A 182 1.78 7.82 12.50
CA ARG A 182 2.18 9.20 12.18
C ARG A 182 1.06 9.99 11.49
N GLY A 183 0.32 9.35 10.58
CA GLY A 183 -0.74 9.99 9.81
C GLY A 183 -2.05 10.18 10.61
N THR A 184 -2.38 9.27 11.52
CA THR A 184 -3.71 9.22 12.16
C THR A 184 -3.70 9.31 13.69
N GLY A 185 -2.57 9.09 14.34
CA GLY A 185 -2.48 8.93 15.79
C GLY A 185 -2.93 10.17 16.57
N ASP A 186 -3.68 9.98 17.63
CA ASP A 186 -4.18 11.05 18.50
C ASP A 186 -3.47 11.07 19.86
N LYS A 187 -4.01 11.83 20.83
CA LYS A 187 -3.49 11.83 22.21
C LYS A 187 -3.54 10.44 22.86
N LYS A 188 -4.58 9.66 22.60
CA LYS A 188 -4.72 8.30 23.16
C LYS A 188 -3.65 7.37 22.60
N VAL A 189 -3.34 7.48 21.31
CA VAL A 189 -2.23 6.76 20.68
C VAL A 189 -0.90 7.15 21.32
N ILE A 190 -0.65 8.44 21.59
CA ILE A 190 0.58 8.85 22.31
C ILE A 190 0.68 8.15 23.67
N ASP A 191 -0.40 8.11 24.44
CA ASP A 191 -0.42 7.47 25.76
C ASP A 191 -0.25 5.96 25.67
N LEU A 192 -0.81 5.33 24.63
CA LEU A 192 -0.56 3.92 24.31
C LEU A 192 0.92 3.67 24.00
N LEU A 193 1.52 4.47 23.11
CA LEU A 193 2.90 4.31 22.69
C LEU A 193 3.87 4.50 23.86
N LYS A 194 3.64 5.47 24.75
CA LYS A 194 4.48 5.68 25.95
C LYS A 194 4.57 4.46 26.88
N LYS A 195 3.54 3.62 26.90
CA LYS A 195 3.50 2.39 27.70
C LYS A 195 4.23 1.22 27.04
N GLN A 196 4.54 1.32 25.75
CA GLN A 196 5.27 0.27 25.04
C GLN A 196 6.77 0.37 25.35
N PRO A 197 7.46 -0.78 25.46
CA PRO A 197 8.93 -0.79 25.51
C PRO A 197 9.51 -0.19 24.22
N ASP A 198 10.76 0.26 24.28
CA ASP A 198 11.49 0.59 23.05
C ASP A 198 11.76 -0.69 22.25
N LEU A 199 11.71 -0.55 20.92
CA LEU A 199 12.07 -1.63 20.02
C LEU A 199 13.60 -1.82 20.02
N PRO A 200 14.10 -3.04 19.73
CA PRO A 200 15.53 -3.23 19.52
C PRO A 200 16.01 -2.48 18.27
N GLU A 201 17.32 -2.30 18.15
CA GLU A 201 17.95 -1.78 16.93
C GLU A 201 17.60 -2.66 15.71
N PRO A 202 17.39 -2.07 14.52
CA PRO A 202 17.60 -0.66 14.16
C PRO A 202 16.43 0.29 14.50
N TRP A 203 15.40 -0.19 15.19
CA TRP A 203 14.14 0.53 15.40
C TRP A 203 14.06 1.30 16.72
N GLY A 204 15.15 1.38 17.49
CA GLY A 204 15.16 1.93 18.85
C GLY A 204 14.66 3.37 18.99
N LYS A 205 14.74 4.17 17.92
CA LYS A 205 14.27 5.57 17.89
C LYS A 205 12.84 5.73 17.39
N THR A 206 12.23 4.69 16.83
CA THR A 206 10.93 4.76 16.15
C THR A 206 9.83 5.33 17.04
N LYS A 207 9.70 4.85 18.28
CA LYS A 207 8.70 5.32 19.25
C LYS A 207 8.77 6.83 19.49
N LYS A 208 9.97 7.32 19.79
CA LYS A 208 10.23 8.74 20.06
C LYS A 208 9.90 9.62 18.85
N ASP A 209 10.29 9.18 17.65
CA ASP A 209 10.08 9.93 16.42
C ASP A 209 8.60 9.99 16.03
N VAL A 210 7.88 8.88 16.17
CA VAL A 210 6.43 8.79 15.91
C VAL A 210 5.66 9.70 16.85
N ILE A 211 5.91 9.63 18.17
CA ILE A 211 5.25 10.51 19.16
C ILE A 211 5.46 11.98 18.80
N ARG A 212 6.71 12.36 18.45
CA ARG A 212 7.02 13.74 18.05
C ARG A 212 6.24 14.15 16.80
N HIS A 213 6.11 13.28 15.80
CA HIS A 213 5.34 13.57 14.59
C HIS A 213 3.85 13.76 14.88
N ILE A 214 3.26 12.89 15.69
CA ILE A 214 1.85 13.00 16.10
C ILE A 214 1.59 14.32 16.81
N GLN A 215 2.43 14.67 17.79
CA GLN A 215 2.32 15.93 18.53
C GLN A 215 2.39 17.15 17.62
N LYS A 216 3.33 17.18 16.67
CA LYS A 216 3.45 18.25 15.68
C LYS A 216 2.17 18.39 14.84
N ARG A 217 1.64 17.26 14.32
CA ARG A 217 0.43 17.23 13.50
C ARG A 217 -0.79 17.78 14.24
N ILE A 218 -1.04 17.31 15.46
CA ILE A 218 -2.16 17.79 16.30
C ILE A 218 -2.04 19.29 16.56
N LYS A 219 -0.83 19.79 16.86
CA LYS A 219 -0.59 21.22 17.09
C LYS A 219 -0.86 22.05 15.84
N SER A 220 -0.45 21.58 14.66
CA SER A 220 -0.72 22.25 13.38
C SER A 220 -2.21 22.29 13.04
N GLN A 221 -2.98 21.26 13.39
CA GLN A 221 -4.43 21.22 13.16
C GLN A 221 -5.21 22.18 14.06
N ASN A 222 -4.77 22.38 15.31
CA ASN A 222 -5.43 23.31 16.24
C ASN A 222 -5.14 24.80 15.94
N ASN A 223 -4.16 25.08 15.09
CA ASN A 223 -3.71 26.43 14.74
C ASN A 223 -4.19 26.87 13.34
N ALA A 224 -4.94 26.03 12.63
CA ALA A 224 -5.48 26.27 11.30
C ALA A 224 -7.00 26.50 11.37
#